data_AF-A0A520KB76-F1
#
_entry.id   AF-A0A520KB76-F1
#
_cell.length_a   1.000
_cell.length_b   1.000
_cell.length_c   1.000
_cell.angle_alpha   90.00
_cell.angle_beta   90.00
_cell.angle_gamma   90.00
#
_symmetry.space_group_name_H-M   'P 1'
#
loop_
_entity.id
_entity.type
_entity.pdbx_description
1 polymer ?
#
loop_
_entity_poly.entity_id
_entity_poly.type
_entity_poly.pdbx_seq_one_letter_code
_entity_poly.pdbx_strand_id
1 'polypeptide(L)'
;MRIAIASGKGGTGKTTVATGLAHSIGACTLLDCDVEEPDDHHYLGISLSKVCDVTIPTPSIDSDLCTLCGDCSSFCRYNALAVLPTDVLVFPQMCNGCGGCSLVCPVDAIDEKPRRVGIIEGGTKGQLTFFRGLLTVGEARAPPVIHELKTRVKDDNPVILDAPPGSSCPTVEALEGCDYAILVTEPTLFGLHDLEMVIDLAKDMGLPYGVIVNKYGAGDIDVDDYLANRSIPVIATIPHSREIAMAGSNGIPLSAMSDQWREMFVALFDTILTEVSS
;
A
#
# COMPACT_ATOMS: atom_id res chain seq x y z
N MET A 1 -14.46 5.71 7.56
CA MET A 1 -13.20 6.49 7.60
C MET A 1 -12.05 5.61 7.14
N ARG A 2 -11.17 6.12 6.28
CA ARG A 2 -10.00 5.43 5.76
C ARG A 2 -8.75 6.30 5.92
N ILE A 3 -7.76 5.82 6.67
CA ILE A 3 -6.51 6.53 6.95
C ILE A 3 -5.35 5.72 6.34
N ALA A 4 -4.64 6.32 5.39
CA ALA A 4 -3.44 5.73 4.82
C ALA A 4 -2.21 6.12 5.65
N ILE A 5 -1.31 5.17 5.89
CA ILE A 5 0.01 5.39 6.47
C ILE A 5 1.03 5.25 5.35
N ALA A 6 1.70 6.32 4.97
CA ALA A 6 2.57 6.36 3.80
C ALA A 6 3.94 6.98 4.12
N SER A 7 4.92 6.77 3.24
CA SER A 7 6.27 7.33 3.40
C SER A 7 7.03 7.25 2.09
N GLY A 8 7.93 8.19 1.83
CA GLY A 8 8.69 8.20 0.59
C GLY A 8 9.74 7.10 0.44
N LYS A 9 10.08 6.36 1.50
CA LYS A 9 11.02 5.24 1.43
C LYS A 9 10.74 4.15 2.47
N GLY A 10 11.37 2.99 2.29
CA GLY A 10 11.35 1.92 3.28
C GLY A 10 12.06 2.29 4.60
N GLY A 11 11.66 1.65 5.71
CA GLY A 11 12.36 1.76 6.99
C GLY A 11 12.16 3.06 7.79
N THR A 12 11.18 3.89 7.40
CA THR A 12 10.76 5.11 8.13
C THR A 12 9.87 4.81 9.35
N GLY A 13 9.26 3.62 9.42
CA GLY A 13 8.40 3.21 10.53
C GLY A 13 6.89 3.28 10.26
N LYS A 14 6.45 3.19 9.00
CA LYS A 14 5.03 3.13 8.63
C LYS A 14 4.28 2.03 9.40
N THR A 15 4.74 0.79 9.32
CA THR A 15 4.24 -0.38 10.04
C THR A 15 4.13 -0.14 11.55
N THR A 16 5.11 0.55 12.16
CA THR A 16 5.06 0.93 13.58
C THR A 16 3.89 1.87 13.89
N VAL A 17 3.64 2.83 13.01
CA VAL A 17 2.51 3.76 13.13
C VAL A 17 1.19 3.06 12.81
N ALA A 18 1.12 2.27 11.74
CA ALA A 18 -0.08 1.56 11.31
C ALA A 18 -0.58 0.57 12.36
N THR A 19 0.30 -0.32 12.82
CA THR A 19 -0.01 -1.30 13.87
C THR A 19 -0.24 -0.63 15.23
N GLY A 20 0.51 0.44 15.54
CA GLY A 20 0.33 1.22 16.76
C GLY A 20 -1.05 1.86 16.84
N LEU A 21 -1.50 2.47 15.74
CA LEU A 21 -2.82 3.08 15.59
C LEU A 21 -3.91 2.03 15.67
N ALA A 22 -3.81 0.96 14.87
CA ALA A 22 -4.80 -0.13 14.83
C ALA A 22 -4.96 -0.81 16.19
N HIS A 23 -3.86 -1.12 16.86
CA HIS A 23 -3.88 -1.73 18.20
C HIS A 23 -4.49 -0.79 19.25
N SER A 24 -4.32 0.52 19.12
CA SER A 24 -4.85 1.49 20.09
C SER A 24 -6.36 1.70 19.96
N ILE A 25 -6.86 1.81 18.72
CA ILE A 25 -8.30 2.03 18.48
C ILE A 25 -9.12 0.75 18.58
N GLY A 26 -8.52 -0.41 18.29
CA GLY A 26 -9.12 -1.73 18.45
C GLY A 26 -10.18 -2.06 17.39
N ALA A 27 -11.35 -1.41 17.46
CA ALA A 27 -12.48 -1.66 16.55
C ALA A 27 -12.22 -1.06 15.16
N CYS A 28 -11.33 -1.69 14.39
CA CYS A 28 -10.96 -1.23 13.06
C CYS A 28 -10.59 -2.40 12.13
N THR A 29 -10.41 -2.08 10.84
CA THR A 29 -9.79 -2.97 9.87
C THR A 29 -8.42 -2.43 9.50
N LEU A 30 -7.36 -3.22 9.65
CA LEU A 30 -6.02 -2.90 9.14
C LEU A 30 -5.77 -3.69 7.84
N LEU A 31 -5.34 -2.97 6.80
CA LEU A 31 -4.95 -3.52 5.52
C LEU A 31 -3.45 -3.31 5.31
N ASP A 32 -2.70 -4.40 5.25
CA ASP A 32 -1.28 -4.38 4.87
C ASP A 32 -1.18 -4.36 3.34
N CYS A 33 -0.96 -3.17 2.79
CA CYS A 33 -0.91 -2.92 1.35
C CYS A 33 0.52 -3.04 0.80
N ASP A 34 1.52 -3.29 1.64
CA ASP A 34 2.87 -3.66 1.19
C ASP A 34 2.91 -5.14 0.81
N VAL A 35 2.28 -5.45 -0.32
CA VAL A 35 2.02 -6.84 -0.75
C VAL A 35 3.28 -7.63 -1.14
N GLU A 36 4.44 -6.97 -1.24
CA GLU A 36 5.72 -7.61 -1.50
C GLU A 36 6.38 -8.11 -0.20
N GLU A 37 6.28 -7.33 0.88
CA GLU A 37 6.90 -7.63 2.18
C GLU A 37 5.94 -7.44 3.37
N PRO A 38 4.74 -8.06 3.39
CA PRO A 38 3.72 -7.77 4.39
C PRO A 38 4.03 -8.39 5.78
N ASP A 39 4.21 -7.56 6.79
CA ASP A 39 4.69 -7.96 8.13
C ASP A 39 3.79 -7.53 9.32
N ASP A 40 2.71 -6.77 9.10
CA ASP A 40 1.85 -6.20 10.15
C ASP A 40 1.30 -7.26 11.13
N HIS A 41 0.92 -8.43 10.61
CA HIS A 41 0.39 -9.53 11.41
C HIS A 41 1.35 -10.04 12.50
N HIS A 42 2.67 -9.86 12.33
CA HIS A 42 3.67 -10.21 13.33
C HIS A 42 3.59 -9.29 14.55
N TYR A 43 3.39 -7.99 14.33
CA TYR A 43 3.18 -7.01 15.40
C TYR A 43 1.88 -7.28 16.15
N LEU A 44 0.83 -7.69 15.44
CA LEU A 44 -0.48 -7.89 16.04
C LEU A 44 -0.67 -9.30 16.62
N GLY A 45 0.23 -10.24 16.33
CA GLY A 45 0.09 -11.64 16.73
C GLY A 45 -1.18 -12.29 16.17
N ILE A 46 -1.51 -12.00 14.91
CA ILE A 46 -2.72 -12.50 14.24
C ILE A 46 -2.34 -13.73 13.41
N SER A 47 -3.05 -14.84 13.66
CA SER A 47 -2.94 -16.03 12.81
C SER A 47 -3.73 -15.82 11.52
N LEU A 48 -3.10 -16.12 10.39
CA LEU A 48 -3.66 -15.87 9.08
C LEU A 48 -4.21 -17.13 8.43
N SER A 49 -5.25 -16.94 7.63
CA SER A 49 -5.82 -17.96 6.76
C SER A 49 -6.04 -17.39 5.37
N LYS A 50 -5.90 -18.23 4.34
CA LYS A 50 -6.17 -17.83 2.96
C LYS A 50 -7.65 -17.48 2.80
N VAL A 51 -7.92 -16.29 2.28
CA VAL A 51 -9.26 -15.80 1.98
C VAL A 51 -9.62 -16.10 0.52
N CYS A 52 -8.76 -15.70 -0.41
CA CYS A 52 -8.97 -15.92 -1.85
C CYS A 52 -7.66 -15.84 -2.66
N ASP A 53 -7.72 -16.29 -3.91
CA ASP A 53 -6.72 -15.95 -4.92
C ASP A 53 -7.08 -14.58 -5.55
N VAL A 54 -6.06 -13.81 -5.93
CA VAL A 54 -6.20 -12.61 -6.76
C VAL A 54 -5.77 -12.96 -8.16
N THR A 55 -6.64 -12.73 -9.15
CA THR A 55 -6.38 -13.04 -10.55
C THR A 55 -6.62 -11.83 -11.43
N ILE A 56 -5.87 -11.74 -12.52
CA ILE A 56 -6.15 -10.81 -13.62
C ILE A 56 -6.46 -11.61 -14.90
N PRO A 57 -7.22 -11.04 -15.85
CA PRO A 57 -7.30 -11.62 -17.18
C PRO A 57 -5.94 -11.52 -17.89
N THR A 58 -5.56 -12.58 -18.60
CA THR A 58 -4.35 -12.64 -19.43
C THR A 58 -4.71 -13.24 -20.79
N PRO A 59 -4.24 -12.67 -21.90
CA PRO A 59 -4.60 -13.14 -23.23
C PRO A 59 -4.07 -14.54 -23.51
N SER A 60 -4.89 -15.33 -24.20
CA SER A 60 -4.60 -16.64 -24.78
C SER A 60 -4.94 -16.55 -26.26
N ILE A 61 -3.97 -16.81 -27.12
CA ILE A 61 -4.13 -16.69 -28.57
C ILE A 61 -4.59 -18.02 -29.14
N ASP A 62 -5.65 -17.99 -29.96
CA ASP A 62 -6.05 -19.11 -30.80
C ASP A 62 -5.30 -19.05 -32.13
N SER A 63 -4.32 -19.93 -32.30
CA SER A 63 -3.47 -19.98 -33.50
C SER A 63 -4.23 -20.42 -34.77
N ASP A 64 -5.38 -21.09 -34.64
CA ASP A 64 -6.19 -21.51 -35.79
C ASP A 64 -7.00 -20.34 -36.37
N LEU A 65 -7.33 -19.34 -35.54
CA LEU A 65 -8.05 -18.13 -35.95
C LEU A 65 -7.11 -16.94 -36.23
N CYS A 66 -5.97 -16.88 -35.54
CA CYS A 66 -5.08 -15.72 -35.60
C CYS A 66 -4.49 -15.52 -37.00
N THR A 67 -4.65 -14.31 -37.54
CA THR A 67 -4.11 -13.92 -38.86
C THR A 67 -2.72 -13.27 -38.77
N LEU A 68 -2.13 -13.19 -37.57
CA LEU A 68 -0.85 -12.51 -37.30
C LEU A 68 -0.82 -11.02 -37.74
N CYS A 69 -1.99 -10.35 -37.74
CA CYS A 69 -2.10 -8.96 -38.22
C CYS A 69 -1.30 -7.93 -37.40
N GLY A 70 -1.06 -8.19 -36.11
CA GLY A 70 -0.26 -7.31 -35.25
C GLY A 70 -1.03 -6.27 -34.43
N ASP A 71 -2.34 -6.15 -34.60
CA ASP A 71 -3.15 -5.11 -33.92
C ASP A 71 -3.04 -5.18 -32.39
N CYS A 72 -3.06 -6.39 -31.84
CA CYS A 72 -2.94 -6.62 -30.40
C CYS A 72 -1.58 -6.18 -29.83
N SER A 73 -0.49 -6.39 -30.59
CA SER A 73 0.87 -6.00 -30.20
C SER A 73 1.05 -4.48 -30.34
N SER A 74 0.53 -3.89 -31.42
CA SER A 74 0.59 -2.45 -31.68
C SER A 74 -0.23 -1.64 -30.67
N PHE A 75 -1.36 -2.17 -30.20
CA PHE A 75 -2.13 -1.58 -29.11
C PHE A 75 -1.41 -1.65 -27.76
N CYS A 76 -0.65 -2.73 -27.51
CA CYS A 76 -0.11 -3.03 -26.18
C CYS A 76 1.05 -2.09 -25.81
N ARG A 77 0.73 -1.01 -25.08
CA ARG A 77 1.73 -0.05 -24.56
C ARG A 77 2.75 -0.65 -23.58
N TYR A 78 2.45 -1.82 -23.03
CA TYR A 78 3.32 -2.56 -22.12
C TYR A 78 4.19 -3.60 -22.84
N ASN A 79 4.07 -3.74 -24.16
CA ASN A 79 4.80 -4.73 -24.96
C ASN A 79 4.64 -6.18 -24.44
N ALA A 80 3.47 -6.51 -23.88
CA ALA A 80 3.17 -7.85 -23.37
C ALA A 80 2.89 -8.88 -24.47
N LEU A 81 2.86 -8.44 -25.74
CA LEU A 81 2.54 -9.24 -26.91
C LEU A 81 3.56 -8.93 -28.00
N ALA A 82 4.19 -9.96 -28.58
CA ALA A 82 5.10 -9.83 -29.72
C ALA A 82 4.66 -10.79 -30.84
N VAL A 83 4.43 -10.25 -32.03
CA VAL A 83 4.09 -11.07 -33.21
C VAL A 83 5.36 -11.58 -33.87
N LEU A 84 5.48 -12.90 -33.97
CA LEU A 84 6.53 -13.62 -34.68
C LEU A 84 6.01 -14.12 -36.04
N PRO A 85 6.88 -14.61 -36.94
CA PRO A 85 6.46 -15.11 -38.25
C PRO A 85 5.46 -16.28 -38.21
N THR A 86 5.39 -17.01 -37.10
CA THR A 86 4.56 -18.23 -36.99
C THR A 86 3.57 -18.19 -35.82
N ASP A 87 3.71 -17.25 -34.88
CA ASP A 87 2.88 -17.24 -33.67
C ASP A 87 2.92 -15.86 -32.99
N VAL A 88 2.10 -15.66 -31.95
CA VAL A 88 2.13 -14.49 -31.10
C VAL A 88 2.63 -14.88 -29.71
N LEU A 89 3.79 -14.36 -29.31
CA LEU A 89 4.31 -14.55 -27.97
C LEU A 89 3.60 -13.63 -26.98
N VAL A 90 3.07 -14.22 -25.91
CA VAL A 90 2.53 -13.50 -24.75
C VAL A 90 3.59 -13.49 -23.64
N PHE A 91 3.83 -12.32 -23.03
CA PHE A 91 4.64 -12.14 -21.83
C PHE A 91 3.70 -11.82 -20.64
N PRO A 92 3.20 -12.83 -19.91
CA PRO A 92 2.14 -12.65 -18.92
C PRO A 92 2.51 -11.69 -17.78
N GLN A 93 3.79 -11.62 -17.42
CA GLN A 93 4.30 -10.76 -16.35
C GLN A 93 4.18 -9.26 -16.71
N MET A 94 4.27 -8.92 -18.01
CA MET A 94 4.15 -7.55 -18.52
C MET A 94 2.68 -7.17 -18.84
N CYS A 95 1.78 -8.14 -18.89
CA CYS A 95 0.40 -7.91 -19.34
C CYS A 95 -0.45 -7.23 -18.28
N ASN A 96 -0.93 -6.01 -18.52
CA ASN A 96 -1.75 -5.30 -17.53
C ASN A 96 -3.15 -5.87 -17.25
N GLY A 97 -3.61 -6.86 -18.02
CA GLY A 97 -4.97 -7.40 -17.89
C GLY A 97 -6.07 -6.39 -18.21
N CYS A 98 -5.78 -5.40 -19.07
CA CYS A 98 -6.75 -4.39 -19.48
C CYS A 98 -7.76 -4.88 -20.53
N GLY A 99 -7.57 -6.09 -21.06
CA GLY A 99 -8.41 -6.71 -22.10
C GLY A 99 -8.39 -6.05 -23.48
N GLY A 100 -7.67 -4.93 -23.63
CA GLY A 100 -7.68 -4.19 -24.88
C GLY A 100 -7.14 -4.97 -26.10
N CYS A 101 -6.27 -5.96 -25.90
CA CYS A 101 -5.82 -6.83 -26.98
C CYS A 101 -6.95 -7.71 -27.55
N SER A 102 -7.87 -8.20 -26.71
CA SER A 102 -9.04 -8.94 -27.17
C SER A 102 -9.98 -8.02 -27.96
N LEU A 103 -10.23 -6.81 -27.42
CA LEU A 103 -11.09 -5.81 -28.05
C LEU A 103 -10.64 -5.34 -29.44
N VAL A 104 -9.33 -5.28 -29.70
CA VAL A 104 -8.79 -4.84 -31.01
C VAL A 104 -8.59 -5.99 -32.00
N CYS A 105 -8.83 -7.24 -31.60
CA CYS A 105 -8.63 -8.38 -32.49
C CYS A 105 -9.75 -8.42 -33.55
N PRO A 106 -9.44 -8.29 -34.86
CA PRO A 106 -10.49 -8.22 -35.89
C PRO A 106 -11.15 -9.58 -36.20
N VAL A 107 -10.59 -10.67 -35.69
CA VAL A 107 -11.02 -12.06 -35.95
C VAL A 107 -11.34 -12.82 -34.67
N ASP A 108 -11.47 -12.12 -33.53
CA ASP A 108 -11.81 -12.69 -32.23
C ASP A 108 -10.90 -13.87 -31.80
N ALA A 109 -9.62 -13.84 -32.18
CA ALA A 109 -8.65 -14.91 -31.90
C ALA A 109 -8.00 -14.83 -30.52
N ILE A 110 -8.50 -13.96 -29.62
CA ILE A 110 -7.87 -13.71 -28.31
C ILE A 110 -8.90 -13.86 -27.20
N ASP A 111 -8.78 -14.97 -26.47
CA ASP A 111 -9.52 -15.22 -25.23
C ASP A 111 -8.76 -14.68 -24.02
N GLU A 112 -9.48 -14.41 -22.93
CA GLU A 112 -8.89 -14.02 -21.65
C GLU A 112 -8.99 -15.15 -20.63
N LYS A 113 -7.85 -15.60 -20.12
CA LYS A 113 -7.77 -16.62 -19.07
C LYS A 113 -7.36 -15.98 -17.74
N PRO A 114 -7.97 -16.39 -16.61
CA PRO A 114 -7.58 -15.87 -15.31
C PRO A 114 -6.18 -16.38 -14.96
N ARG A 115 -5.30 -15.46 -14.59
CA ARG A 115 -3.95 -15.74 -14.13
C ARG A 115 -3.79 -15.19 -12.72
N ARG A 116 -3.41 -16.05 -11.78
CA ARG A 116 -3.16 -15.62 -10.40
C ARG A 116 -1.95 -14.69 -10.34
N VAL A 117 -2.12 -13.56 -9.65
CA VAL A 117 -1.08 -12.57 -9.38
C VAL A 117 -0.78 -12.44 -7.88
N GLY A 118 -1.66 -12.92 -7.01
CA GLY A 118 -1.44 -12.89 -5.57
C GLY A 118 -2.50 -13.69 -4.83
N ILE A 119 -2.48 -13.57 -3.51
CA ILE A 119 -3.52 -14.07 -2.62
C ILE A 119 -3.88 -12.99 -1.60
N ILE A 120 -5.07 -13.09 -1.05
CA ILE A 120 -5.44 -12.35 0.15
C ILE A 120 -5.49 -13.32 1.32
N GLU A 121 -4.88 -12.93 2.43
CA GLU A 121 -4.96 -13.64 3.70
C GLU A 121 -5.54 -12.71 4.76
N GLY A 122 -6.19 -13.29 5.77
CA GLY A 122 -6.79 -12.50 6.83
C GLY A 122 -7.00 -13.28 8.12
N GLY A 123 -7.28 -12.50 9.16
CA GLY A 123 -7.54 -12.98 10.51
C GLY A 123 -8.15 -11.87 11.37
N THR A 124 -8.45 -12.21 12.62
CA THR A 124 -9.02 -11.26 13.60
C THR A 124 -8.36 -11.42 14.96
N LYS A 125 -8.35 -10.35 15.75
CA LYS A 125 -7.95 -10.37 17.17
C LYS A 125 -8.82 -9.39 17.95
N GLY A 126 -9.74 -9.94 18.76
CA GLY A 126 -10.76 -9.11 19.41
C GLY A 126 -11.67 -8.45 18.37
N GLN A 127 -11.72 -7.13 18.36
CA GLN A 127 -12.50 -6.34 17.38
C GLN A 127 -11.66 -5.84 16.20
N LEU A 128 -10.36 -6.14 16.18
CA LEU A 128 -9.46 -5.80 15.09
C LEU A 128 -9.56 -6.86 13.99
N THR A 129 -9.95 -6.43 12.79
CA THR A 129 -9.88 -7.24 11.58
C THR A 129 -8.59 -6.90 10.83
N PHE A 130 -7.92 -7.91 10.28
CA PHE A 130 -6.69 -7.72 9.53
C PHE A 130 -6.75 -8.48 8.21
N PHE A 131 -6.30 -7.83 7.15
CA PHE A 131 -6.02 -8.47 5.87
C PHE A 131 -4.67 -8.03 5.33
N ARG A 132 -3.99 -8.93 4.64
CA ARG A 132 -2.81 -8.63 3.82
C ARG A 132 -3.00 -9.14 2.40
N GLY A 133 -2.42 -8.42 1.46
CA GLY A 133 -2.13 -8.98 0.14
C GLY A 133 -0.77 -9.66 0.16
N LEU A 134 -0.62 -10.77 -0.56
CA LEU A 134 0.68 -11.38 -0.82
C LEU A 134 0.84 -11.57 -2.32
N LEU A 135 1.81 -10.87 -2.89
CA LEU A 135 2.13 -10.92 -4.31
C LEU A 135 2.76 -12.27 -4.66
N THR A 136 2.39 -12.83 -5.81
CA THR A 136 3.04 -14.06 -6.30
C THR A 136 4.48 -13.74 -6.69
N VAL A 137 5.43 -14.57 -6.26
CA VAL A 137 6.86 -14.39 -6.58
C VAL A 137 7.08 -14.28 -8.08
N GLY A 138 7.78 -13.23 -8.51
CA GLY A 138 8.07 -12.94 -9.92
C GLY A 138 6.98 -12.14 -10.64
N GLU A 139 5.87 -11.80 -9.98
CA GLU A 139 4.95 -10.79 -10.48
C GLU A 139 5.51 -9.39 -10.27
N ALA A 140 5.30 -8.52 -11.25
CA ALA A 140 5.76 -7.13 -11.20
C ALA A 140 4.69 -6.14 -10.71
N ARG A 141 3.45 -6.60 -10.48
CA ARG A 141 2.30 -5.71 -10.29
C ARG A 141 1.58 -5.96 -8.98
N ALA A 142 1.93 -5.13 -8.00
CA ALA A 142 1.22 -5.00 -6.73
C ALA A 142 -0.20 -4.41 -6.83
N PRO A 143 -0.52 -3.40 -7.70
CA PRO A 143 -1.82 -2.71 -7.63
C PRO A 143 -3.06 -3.61 -7.72
N PRO A 144 -3.13 -4.64 -8.59
CA PRO A 144 -4.29 -5.56 -8.59
C PRO A 144 -4.53 -6.28 -7.26
N VAL A 145 -3.46 -6.59 -6.52
CA VAL A 145 -3.56 -7.23 -5.20
C VAL A 145 -4.03 -6.23 -4.15
N ILE A 146 -3.51 -5.00 -4.17
CA ILE A 146 -3.93 -3.91 -3.27
C ILE A 146 -5.40 -3.54 -3.53
N HIS A 147 -5.80 -3.47 -4.80
CA HIS A 147 -7.19 -3.22 -5.19
C HIS A 147 -8.13 -4.28 -4.61
N GLU A 148 -7.83 -5.56 -4.85
CA GLU A 148 -8.63 -6.68 -4.34
C GLU A 148 -8.64 -6.71 -2.81
N LEU A 149 -7.53 -6.37 -2.15
CA LEU A 149 -7.42 -6.24 -0.70
C LEU A 149 -8.39 -5.18 -0.14
N LYS A 150 -8.47 -4.00 -0.78
CA LYS A 150 -9.37 -2.91 -0.35
C LYS A 150 -10.85 -3.29 -0.43
N THR A 151 -11.23 -4.21 -1.32
CA THR A 151 -12.62 -4.71 -1.40
C THR A 151 -13.00 -5.64 -0.23
N ARG A 152 -12.06 -6.04 0.63
CA ARG A 152 -12.34 -6.92 1.79
C ARG A 152 -12.99 -6.21 2.96
N VAL A 153 -12.97 -4.88 2.99
CA VAL A 153 -13.64 -4.08 4.01
C VAL A 153 -15.17 -4.25 3.87
N LYS A 154 -15.83 -4.71 4.93
CA LYS A 154 -17.27 -5.04 4.91
C LYS A 154 -18.11 -4.27 5.93
N ASP A 155 -17.47 -3.64 6.90
CA ASP A 155 -18.12 -2.90 7.97
C ASP A 155 -17.79 -1.40 7.87
N ASP A 156 -18.53 -0.61 8.63
CA ASP A 156 -18.34 0.84 8.73
C ASP A 156 -17.23 1.22 9.73
N ASN A 157 -16.45 0.25 10.21
CA ASN A 157 -15.35 0.51 11.13
C ASN A 157 -14.27 1.37 10.43
N PRO A 158 -13.49 2.13 11.20
CA PRO A 158 -12.28 2.78 10.69
C PRO A 158 -11.38 1.78 9.96
N VAL A 159 -10.83 2.20 8.83
CA VAL A 159 -9.88 1.42 8.04
C VAL A 159 -8.52 2.10 8.09
N ILE A 160 -7.48 1.35 8.41
CA ILE A 160 -6.09 1.79 8.36
C ILE A 160 -5.43 1.03 7.21
N LEU A 161 -4.68 1.73 6.37
CA LEU A 161 -3.97 1.14 5.25
C LEU A 161 -2.47 1.38 5.46
N ASP A 162 -1.68 0.34 5.71
CA ASP A 162 -0.22 0.45 5.68
C ASP A 162 0.24 0.40 4.23
N ALA A 163 0.62 1.55 3.67
CA ALA A 163 0.95 1.67 2.26
C ALA A 163 2.38 1.20 1.98
N PRO A 164 2.65 0.69 0.76
CA PRO A 164 4.02 0.39 0.34
C PRO A 164 4.88 1.67 0.29
N PRO A 165 6.20 1.56 0.46
CA PRO A 165 7.10 2.71 0.41
C PRO A 165 7.16 3.38 -0.97
N GLY A 166 7.41 4.69 -0.97
CA GLY A 166 7.61 5.47 -2.19
C GLY A 166 6.38 6.27 -2.60
N SER A 167 6.36 6.67 -3.87
CA SER A 167 5.29 7.47 -4.51
C SER A 167 4.84 6.85 -5.84
N SER A 168 5.02 5.53 -5.99
CA SER A 168 4.73 4.80 -7.24
C SER A 168 3.31 4.22 -7.26
N CYS A 169 2.91 3.56 -8.36
CA CYS A 169 1.54 3.05 -8.55
C CYS A 169 0.96 2.23 -7.38
N PRO A 170 1.73 1.35 -6.70
CA PRO A 170 1.23 0.65 -5.51
C PRO A 170 0.82 1.60 -4.37
N THR A 171 1.61 2.66 -4.13
CA THR A 171 1.29 3.70 -3.15
C THR A 171 0.04 4.48 -3.58
N VAL A 172 -0.06 4.86 -4.87
CA VAL A 172 -1.26 5.54 -5.39
C VAL A 172 -2.51 4.70 -5.18
N GLU A 173 -2.47 3.41 -5.52
CA GLU A 173 -3.60 2.49 -5.32
C GLU A 173 -3.97 2.36 -3.83
N ALA A 174 -2.98 2.32 -2.93
CA ALA A 174 -3.25 2.27 -1.49
C ALA A 174 -3.93 3.56 -0.98
N LEU A 175 -3.49 4.73 -1.43
CA LEU A 175 -4.03 6.03 -1.02
C LEU A 175 -5.39 6.35 -1.64
N GLU A 176 -5.71 5.79 -2.80
CA GLU A 176 -6.94 6.10 -3.52
C GLU A 176 -8.19 5.80 -2.68
N GLY A 177 -9.08 6.79 -2.54
CA GLY A 177 -10.32 6.66 -1.75
C GLY A 177 -10.10 6.66 -0.23
N CYS A 178 -8.92 7.05 0.24
CA CYS A 178 -8.68 7.40 1.64
C CYS A 178 -9.19 8.80 1.96
N ASP A 179 -9.51 9.03 3.23
CA ASP A 179 -9.99 10.32 3.74
C ASP A 179 -8.84 11.17 4.33
N TYR A 180 -7.75 10.52 4.76
CA TYR A 180 -6.57 11.18 5.34
C TYR A 180 -5.29 10.37 5.10
N ALA A 181 -4.14 11.03 5.02
CA ALA A 181 -2.82 10.40 4.98
C ALA A 181 -1.94 10.82 6.17
N ILE A 182 -1.43 9.83 6.91
CA ILE A 182 -0.33 10.03 7.84
C ILE A 182 0.98 9.72 7.11
N LEU A 183 1.82 10.75 6.95
CA LEU A 183 3.09 10.63 6.24
C LEU A 183 4.23 10.46 7.26
N VAL A 184 4.90 9.31 7.23
CA VAL A 184 5.97 8.97 8.16
C VAL A 184 7.32 9.26 7.54
N THR A 185 8.13 10.06 8.23
CA THR A 185 9.51 10.37 7.83
C THR A 185 10.50 10.12 8.97
N GLU A 186 11.79 10.29 8.69
CA GLU A 186 12.87 10.31 9.67
C GLU A 186 13.75 11.56 9.46
N PRO A 187 14.45 12.06 10.50
CA PRO A 187 15.28 13.27 10.45
C PRO A 187 16.60 13.06 9.67
N THR A 188 16.51 12.63 8.42
CA THR A 188 17.63 12.51 7.49
C THR A 188 17.32 13.28 6.20
N LEU A 189 18.35 13.76 5.49
CA LEU A 189 18.14 14.60 4.29
C LEU A 189 17.37 13.81 3.22
N PHE A 190 17.70 12.53 3.09
CA PHE A 190 16.98 11.61 2.21
C PHE A 190 15.54 11.39 2.67
N GLY A 191 15.31 11.17 3.97
CA GLY A 191 13.95 11.03 4.51
C GLY A 191 13.07 12.26 4.25
N LEU A 192 13.64 13.46 4.31
CA LEU A 192 12.92 14.70 4.06
C LEU A 192 12.67 14.96 2.56
N HIS A 193 13.64 14.69 1.68
CA HIS A 193 13.40 14.74 0.23
C HIS A 193 12.38 13.69 -0.23
N ASP A 194 12.45 12.49 0.32
CA ASP A 194 11.49 11.44 0.00
C ASP A 194 10.08 11.78 0.55
N LEU A 195 10.01 12.46 1.70
CA LEU A 195 8.75 13.01 2.22
C LEU A 195 8.15 14.04 1.25
N GLU A 196 8.94 14.93 0.65
CA GLU A 196 8.44 15.92 -0.33
C GLU A 196 7.70 15.22 -1.49
N MET A 197 8.24 14.12 -2.01
CA MET A 197 7.58 13.35 -3.09
C MET A 197 6.21 12.79 -2.70
N VAL A 198 6.05 12.33 -1.46
CA VAL A 198 4.75 11.77 -1.01
C VAL A 198 3.78 12.86 -0.59
N ILE A 199 4.29 14.00 -0.10
CA ILE A 199 3.47 15.21 0.10
C ILE A 199 2.90 15.68 -1.23
N ASP A 200 3.71 15.76 -2.28
CA ASP A 200 3.25 16.17 -3.60
C ASP A 200 2.21 15.20 -4.15
N LEU A 201 2.41 13.89 -3.98
CA LEU A 201 1.40 12.88 -4.30
C LEU A 201 0.08 13.10 -3.53
N ALA A 202 0.13 13.31 -2.20
CA ALA A 202 -1.06 13.54 -1.39
C ALA A 202 -1.81 14.81 -1.85
N LYS A 203 -1.07 15.88 -2.18
CA LYS A 203 -1.64 17.13 -2.72
C LYS A 203 -2.29 16.92 -4.08
N ASP A 204 -1.64 16.22 -5.00
CA ASP A 204 -2.17 15.92 -6.33
C ASP A 204 -3.47 15.09 -6.25
N MET A 205 -3.59 14.26 -5.20
CA MET A 205 -4.81 13.49 -4.89
C MET A 205 -5.86 14.28 -4.12
N GLY A 206 -5.56 15.51 -3.68
CA GLY A 206 -6.44 16.31 -2.82
C GLY A 206 -6.67 15.71 -1.44
N LEU A 207 -5.74 14.87 -0.96
CA LEU A 207 -5.84 14.13 0.28
C LEU A 207 -5.25 14.95 1.45
N PRO A 208 -6.04 15.30 2.47
CA PRO A 208 -5.52 15.90 3.69
C PRO A 208 -4.45 15.02 4.33
N TYR A 209 -3.42 15.63 4.91
CA TYR A 209 -2.30 14.87 5.45
C TYR A 209 -1.66 15.54 6.66
N GLY A 210 -1.01 14.72 7.49
CA GLY A 210 -0.17 15.14 8.59
C GLY A 210 1.09 14.28 8.71
N VAL A 211 2.16 14.85 9.22
CA VAL A 211 3.48 14.22 9.25
C VAL A 211 3.82 13.70 10.65
N ILE A 212 4.28 12.46 10.71
CA ILE A 212 4.93 11.90 11.89
C ILE A 212 6.43 11.82 11.63
N VAL A 213 7.21 12.48 12.49
CA VAL A 213 8.67 12.36 12.47
C VAL A 213 9.09 11.23 13.40
N ASN A 214 9.43 10.08 12.82
CA ASN A 214 9.99 8.95 13.55
C ASN A 214 11.50 9.08 13.72
N LYS A 215 12.07 8.39 14.72
CA LYS A 215 13.46 8.50 15.12
C LYS A 215 13.86 9.96 15.42
N TYR A 216 12.93 10.75 15.94
CA TYR A 216 13.13 12.15 16.25
C TYR A 216 14.31 12.33 17.21
N GLY A 217 15.15 13.34 16.94
CA GLY A 217 16.42 13.55 17.65
C GLY A 217 17.57 12.66 17.18
N ALA A 218 17.37 11.77 16.20
CA ALA A 218 18.48 11.19 15.44
C ALA A 218 18.92 12.13 14.31
N GLY A 219 20.16 11.98 13.84
CA GLY A 219 20.68 12.74 12.69
C GLY A 219 21.17 14.15 13.04
N ASP A 220 21.71 14.82 12.03
CA ASP A 220 22.37 16.14 12.15
C ASP A 220 21.53 17.28 11.55
N ILE A 221 20.27 17.03 11.23
CA ILE A 221 19.39 17.98 10.53
C ILE A 221 18.37 18.55 11.50
N ASP A 222 18.19 19.87 11.44
CA ASP A 222 17.07 20.54 12.07
C ASP A 222 15.78 20.27 11.29
N VAL A 223 15.12 19.17 11.64
CA VAL A 223 13.87 18.73 11.01
C VAL A 223 12.72 19.70 11.29
N ASP A 224 12.73 20.36 12.44
CA ASP A 224 11.68 21.29 12.83
C ASP A 224 11.73 22.55 11.96
N ASP A 225 12.92 23.12 11.77
CA ASP A 225 13.13 24.24 10.84
C ASP A 225 12.77 23.86 9.39
N TYR A 226 13.14 22.65 8.94
CA TYR A 226 12.86 22.21 7.58
C TYR A 226 11.34 22.14 7.29
N LEU A 227 10.58 21.57 8.23
CA LEU A 227 9.14 21.35 8.10
C LEU A 227 8.36 22.67 8.33
N ALA A 228 8.77 23.48 9.29
CA ALA A 228 8.15 24.77 9.59
C ALA A 228 8.25 25.75 8.41
N ASN A 229 9.43 25.84 7.78
CA ASN A 229 9.65 26.71 6.61
C ASN A 229 8.77 26.35 5.40
N ARG A 230 8.23 25.13 5.36
CA ARG A 230 7.34 24.64 4.30
C ARG A 230 5.88 24.55 4.73
N SER A 231 5.55 25.00 5.94
CA SER A 231 4.20 24.89 6.53
C SER A 231 3.67 23.45 6.50
N ILE A 232 4.53 22.46 6.75
CA ILE A 232 4.16 21.05 6.79
C ILE A 232 3.62 20.72 8.18
N PRO A 233 2.38 20.20 8.31
CA PRO A 233 1.77 19.93 9.61
C PRO A 233 2.41 18.69 10.26
N VAL A 234 3.13 18.89 11.37
CA VAL A 234 3.63 17.78 12.21
C VAL A 234 2.58 17.44 13.25
N ILE A 235 2.08 16.20 13.21
CA ILE A 235 0.99 15.72 14.08
C ILE A 235 1.50 14.87 15.26
N ALA A 236 2.68 14.27 15.14
CA ALA A 236 3.37 13.59 16.24
C ALA A 236 4.86 13.42 15.97
N THR A 237 5.63 13.13 17.02
CA THR A 237 7.02 12.69 16.91
C THR A 237 7.23 11.40 17.72
N ILE A 238 8.08 10.52 17.20
CA ILE A 238 8.48 9.28 17.89
C ILE A 238 10.01 9.36 18.07
N PRO A 239 10.54 9.35 19.31
CA PRO A 239 11.95 9.61 19.57
C PRO A 239 12.84 8.46 19.07
N HIS A 240 14.09 8.78 18.75
CA HIS A 240 15.10 7.76 18.53
C HIS A 240 15.39 6.99 19.83
N SER A 241 14.87 5.77 19.91
CA SER A 241 15.03 4.92 21.09
C SER A 241 15.37 3.50 20.69
N ARG A 242 16.42 2.95 21.32
CA ARG A 242 16.79 1.55 21.20
C ARG A 242 15.68 0.63 21.71
N GLU A 243 14.95 1.05 22.73
CA GLU A 243 13.83 0.30 23.29
C GLU A 243 12.70 0.14 22.28
N ILE A 244 12.33 1.23 21.59
CA ILE A 244 11.32 1.21 20.52
C ILE A 244 11.76 0.29 19.38
N ALA A 245 13.02 0.41 18.94
CA ALA A 245 13.55 -0.45 17.87
C ALA A 245 13.56 -1.94 18.25
N MET A 246 13.91 -2.26 19.51
CA MET A 246 13.89 -3.63 20.01
C MET A 246 12.46 -4.18 20.16
N ALA A 247 11.51 -3.36 20.59
CA ALA A 247 10.11 -3.75 20.67
C ALA A 247 9.56 -4.12 19.28
N GLY A 248 9.78 -3.26 18.27
CA GLY A 248 9.37 -3.53 16.90
C GLY A 248 10.00 -4.80 16.32
N SER A 249 11.30 -5.03 16.58
CA SER A 249 12.01 -6.25 16.14
C SER A 249 11.45 -7.54 16.78
N ASN A 250 10.76 -7.43 17.92
CA ASN A 250 10.10 -8.56 18.59
C ASN A 250 8.59 -8.65 18.25
N GLY A 251 8.10 -7.87 17.28
CA GLY A 251 6.68 -7.83 16.94
C GLY A 251 5.81 -7.25 18.05
N ILE A 252 6.31 -6.27 18.79
CA ILE A 252 5.55 -5.55 19.82
C ILE A 252 5.13 -4.19 19.24
N PRO A 253 3.82 -3.91 19.07
CA PRO A 253 3.35 -2.60 18.63
C PRO A 253 3.77 -1.51 19.61
N LEU A 254 4.10 -0.32 19.11
CA LEU A 254 4.52 0.81 19.95
C LEU A 254 3.50 1.13 21.05
N SER A 255 2.20 1.06 20.72
CA SER A 255 1.11 1.27 21.67
C SER A 255 0.98 0.20 22.76
N ALA A 256 1.63 -0.96 22.61
CA ALA A 256 1.69 -1.99 23.65
C ALA A 256 2.84 -1.78 24.65
N MET A 257 3.77 -0.85 24.36
CA MET A 257 4.92 -0.59 25.25
C MET A 257 4.53 0.20 26.50
N SER A 258 3.58 1.14 26.39
CA SER A 258 3.09 1.93 27.52
C SER A 258 1.73 2.57 27.22
N ASP A 259 0.99 2.91 28.27
CA ASP A 259 -0.29 3.63 28.15
C ASP A 259 -0.11 4.99 27.46
N GLN A 260 1.03 5.66 27.67
CA GLN A 260 1.36 6.93 27.02
C GLN A 260 1.36 6.82 25.48
N TRP A 261 1.94 5.75 24.92
CA TRP A 261 1.95 5.54 23.47
C TRP A 261 0.56 5.22 22.94
N ARG A 262 -0.21 4.40 23.67
CA ARG A 262 -1.60 4.12 23.31
C ARG A 262 -2.45 5.39 23.29
N GLU A 263 -2.33 6.22 24.32
CA GLU A 263 -3.07 7.50 24.43
C GLU A 263 -2.68 8.47 23.31
N MET A 264 -1.41 8.52 22.91
CA MET A 264 -0.96 9.32 21.76
C MET A 264 -1.68 8.92 20.48
N PHE A 265 -1.76 7.61 20.17
CA PHE A 265 -2.46 7.15 18.96
C PHE A 265 -3.98 7.36 19.02
N VAL A 266 -4.60 7.24 20.19
CA VAL A 266 -6.03 7.56 20.37
C VAL A 266 -6.28 9.05 20.11
N ALA A 267 -5.48 9.94 20.72
CA ALA A 267 -5.59 11.38 20.52
C ALA A 267 -5.32 11.79 19.06
N LEU A 268 -4.37 11.13 18.41
CA LEU A 268 -4.08 11.31 16.98
C LEU A 268 -5.31 10.96 16.12
N PHE A 269 -5.92 9.81 16.39
CA PHE A 269 -7.11 9.36 15.68
C PHE A 269 -8.29 10.33 15.85
N ASP A 270 -8.54 10.78 17.09
CA ASP A 270 -9.62 11.74 17.40
C ASP A 270 -9.41 13.10 16.72
N THR A 271 -8.16 13.54 16.60
CA THR A 271 -7.79 14.77 15.89
C THR A 271 -8.09 14.64 14.39
N ILE A 272 -7.68 13.54 13.77
CA ILE A 272 -7.93 13.27 12.35
C ILE A 272 -9.43 13.14 12.07
N LEU A 273 -10.17 12.44 12.94
CA LEU A 273 -11.62 12.35 12.89
C LEU A 273 -12.29 13.72 12.81
N THR A 274 -11.83 14.66 13.63
CA THR A 274 -12.37 16.02 13.70
C THR A 274 -12.03 16.81 12.44
N GLU A 275 -10.79 16.71 11.96
CA GLU A 275 -10.32 17.41 10.75
C GLU A 275 -11.08 16.96 9.49
N VAL A 276 -11.27 15.65 9.31
CA VAL A 276 -11.96 15.06 8.15
C VAL A 276 -13.48 15.34 8.18
N SER A 277 -14.05 15.53 9.37
CA SER A 277 -15.50 15.79 9.53
C SER A 277 -15.88 17.28 9.42
N SER A 278 -14.89 18.17 9.27
CA SER A 278 -15.05 19.64 9.20
C SER A 278 -15.19 20.14 7.77
#